data_AF-A0A6L9ZAW5-F1
#
_entry.id   AF-A0A6L9ZAW5-F1
#
_cell.length_a   1.000
_cell.length_b   1.000
_cell.length_c   1.000
_cell.angle_alpha   90.00
_cell.angle_beta   90.00
_cell.angle_gamma   90.00
#
_symmetry.space_group_name_H-M   'P 1'
#
loop_
_entity.id
_entity.type
_entity.pdbx_description
1 polymer ?
#
loop_
_entity_poly.entity_id
_entity_poly.type
_entity_poly.pdbx_seq_one_letter_code
_entity_poly.pdbx_strand_id
1 'polypeptide(L)'
;QELRQLADECLRAFIPAQIPCPHFNQEGELFGSPIFEYGVPSQPEKYCHILVWIFWEPEASDKFIDYYSNFINLFCYRNKVIRAYQLNRDVYQVIKDHYQTIEQYFDETFQNWPASQSLSQAELNKFKEDIKSVSQKALDYSRLLRDLDHYRLTITINAENYKRELRDISGKLPQDDLSFLETFFNDCRLFQEQIQSDLGYFGNGTALLEQALSAIRARVDIDQAEREKRLERWIALVGTGLAVSGISSQTAGKPVESIIDPKESLDCPSSGVTPCLTYSVVFVLFHVAVGAIAALILNGIINWRSKNLTK
;
A
#
# COMPACT_ATOMS: atom_id res chain seq x y z
N GLN A 1 0.43 -29.12 -29.39
CA GLN A 1 1.91 -29.10 -29.41
C GLN A 1 2.44 -28.30 -30.60
N GLU A 2 1.95 -28.53 -31.83
CA GLU A 2 2.36 -27.76 -33.02
C GLU A 2 1.98 -26.27 -32.97
N LEU A 3 0.76 -25.93 -32.51
CA LEU A 3 0.32 -24.52 -32.43
C LEU A 3 1.10 -23.68 -31.41
N ARG A 4 1.49 -24.28 -30.28
CA ARG A 4 2.34 -23.61 -29.30
C ARG A 4 3.74 -23.37 -29.86
N GLN A 5 4.29 -24.32 -30.61
CA GLN A 5 5.58 -24.11 -31.27
C GLN A 5 5.50 -22.94 -32.27
N LEU A 6 4.43 -22.86 -33.06
CA LEU A 6 4.18 -21.71 -33.93
C LEU A 6 4.11 -20.40 -33.14
N ALA A 7 3.42 -20.39 -32.00
CA ALA A 7 3.36 -19.21 -31.13
C ALA A 7 4.73 -18.81 -30.57
N ASP A 8 5.55 -19.79 -30.17
CA ASP A 8 6.92 -19.56 -29.70
C ASP A 8 7.82 -18.98 -30.81
N GLU A 9 7.67 -19.46 -32.05
CA GLU A 9 8.36 -18.95 -33.23
C GLU A 9 7.91 -17.52 -33.56
N CYS A 10 6.62 -17.21 -33.50
CA CYS A 10 6.09 -15.86 -33.65
C CYS A 10 6.64 -14.91 -32.59
N LEU A 11 6.67 -15.33 -31.32
CA LEU A 11 7.25 -14.55 -30.22
C LEU A 11 8.74 -14.26 -30.47
N ARG A 12 9.50 -15.28 -30.87
CA ARG A 12 10.94 -15.14 -31.14
C ARG A 12 11.21 -14.22 -32.33
N ALA A 13 10.36 -14.24 -33.35
CA ALA A 13 10.46 -13.35 -34.51
C ALA A 13 10.10 -11.90 -34.16
N PHE A 14 9.16 -11.68 -33.23
CA PHE A 14 8.75 -10.36 -32.78
C PHE A 14 9.81 -9.66 -31.91
N ILE A 15 10.51 -10.41 -31.07
CA ILE A 15 11.52 -9.87 -30.13
C ILE A 15 12.92 -9.86 -30.79
N PRO A 16 13.72 -8.80 -30.66
CA PRO A 16 15.12 -8.79 -31.12
C PRO A 16 15.98 -9.89 -30.48
N ALA A 17 16.83 -10.56 -31.27
CA ALA A 17 17.60 -11.75 -30.85
C ALA A 17 18.43 -11.58 -29.57
N GLN A 18 18.81 -10.35 -29.23
CA GLN A 18 19.62 -10.02 -28.05
C GLN A 18 18.79 -9.95 -26.76
N ILE A 19 17.46 -9.90 -26.87
CA ILE A 19 16.54 -9.79 -25.74
C ILE A 19 15.96 -11.18 -25.44
N PRO A 20 15.97 -11.61 -24.17
CA PRO A 20 15.35 -12.87 -23.77
C PRO A 20 13.83 -12.79 -23.97
N CYS A 21 13.23 -13.84 -24.52
CA CYS A 21 11.78 -13.94 -24.61
C CYS A 21 11.16 -14.13 -23.22
N PRO A 22 9.98 -13.56 -22.96
CA PRO A 22 9.23 -13.89 -21.76
C PRO A 22 8.88 -15.38 -21.74
N HIS A 23 8.86 -15.97 -20.56
CA HIS A 23 8.49 -17.37 -20.40
C HIS A 23 7.01 -17.58 -20.70
N PHE A 24 6.68 -18.73 -21.27
CA PHE A 24 5.31 -19.20 -21.40
C PHE A 24 4.64 -19.24 -20.03
N ASN A 25 3.45 -18.66 -19.93
CA ASN A 25 2.65 -18.62 -18.71
C ASN A 25 1.52 -19.65 -18.79
N GLN A 26 0.67 -19.53 -19.81
CA GLN A 26 -0.53 -20.33 -19.97
C GLN A 26 -1.07 -20.25 -21.40
N GLU A 27 -2.06 -21.09 -21.71
CA GLU A 27 -2.78 -21.10 -22.99
C GLU A 27 -4.29 -21.18 -22.74
N GLY A 28 -5.07 -20.79 -23.73
CA GLY A 28 -6.52 -20.86 -23.72
C GLY A 28 -7.09 -20.77 -25.13
N GLU A 29 -8.39 -20.58 -25.21
CA GLU A 29 -9.12 -20.40 -26.46
C GLU A 29 -10.02 -19.17 -26.35
N LEU A 30 -10.11 -18.41 -27.44
CA LEU A 30 -10.96 -17.24 -27.54
C LEU A 30 -11.40 -17.01 -28.98
N PHE A 31 -12.70 -16.80 -29.18
CA PHE A 31 -13.35 -16.76 -30.50
C PHE A 31 -13.13 -18.05 -31.29
N GLY A 32 -13.18 -19.17 -30.58
CA GLY A 32 -12.82 -20.48 -31.11
C GLY A 32 -11.34 -20.60 -31.48
N SER A 33 -10.51 -19.57 -31.31
CA SER A 33 -9.11 -19.51 -31.78
C SER A 33 -8.11 -19.63 -30.62
N PRO A 34 -7.02 -20.38 -30.78
CA PRO A 34 -6.03 -20.59 -29.72
C PRO A 34 -5.25 -19.31 -29.39
N ILE A 35 -5.09 -19.04 -28.09
CA ILE A 35 -4.33 -17.91 -27.56
C ILE A 35 -3.29 -18.40 -26.54
N PHE A 36 -2.07 -17.88 -26.67
CA PHE A 36 -0.92 -18.23 -25.84
C PHE A 36 -0.42 -17.00 -25.10
N GLU A 37 -0.25 -17.13 -23.79
CA GLU A 37 0.18 -16.05 -22.92
C GLU A 37 1.60 -16.25 -22.44
N TYR A 38 2.41 -15.20 -22.57
CA TYR A 38 3.78 -15.14 -22.13
C TYR A 38 3.96 -14.00 -21.12
N GLY A 39 4.84 -14.23 -20.15
CA GLY A 39 5.07 -13.34 -19.03
C GLY A 39 4.34 -13.81 -17.80
N VAL A 40 5.10 -14.34 -16.83
CA VAL A 40 4.57 -14.88 -15.57
C VAL A 40 4.46 -13.75 -14.55
N PRO A 41 3.25 -13.37 -14.07
CA PRO A 41 3.06 -12.23 -13.16
C PRO A 41 3.88 -12.31 -11.88
N SER A 42 4.11 -13.52 -11.36
CA SER A 42 4.91 -13.76 -10.16
C SER A 42 6.42 -13.58 -10.34
N GLN A 43 6.90 -13.28 -11.56
CA GLN A 43 8.32 -13.00 -11.88
C GLN A 43 8.52 -11.52 -12.27
N PRO A 44 8.36 -10.57 -11.32
CA PRO A 44 8.24 -9.14 -11.62
C PRO A 44 9.46 -8.53 -12.31
N GLU A 45 10.68 -8.97 -11.99
CA GLU A 45 11.93 -8.42 -12.53
C GLU A 45 12.13 -8.65 -14.04
N LYS A 46 11.44 -9.66 -14.60
CA LYS A 46 11.52 -10.04 -16.02
C LYS A 46 10.16 -9.98 -16.70
N TYR A 47 9.19 -9.31 -16.07
CA TYR A 47 7.82 -9.33 -16.55
C TYR A 47 7.65 -8.53 -17.83
N CYS A 48 7.23 -9.22 -18.89
CA CYS A 48 6.74 -8.65 -20.12
C CYS A 48 5.54 -9.47 -20.56
N HIS A 49 4.37 -8.83 -20.67
CA HIS A 49 3.15 -9.51 -21.07
C HIS A 49 3.02 -9.52 -22.58
N ILE A 50 2.98 -10.71 -23.17
CA ILE A 50 2.74 -10.88 -24.60
C ILE A 50 1.66 -11.95 -24.79
N LEU A 51 0.70 -11.64 -25.65
CA LEU A 51 -0.30 -12.59 -26.13
C LEU A 51 0.00 -12.89 -27.59
N VAL A 52 0.08 -14.17 -27.91
CA VAL A 52 0.12 -14.64 -29.29
C VAL A 52 -1.21 -15.32 -29.57
N TRP A 53 -2.03 -14.68 -30.40
CA TRP A 53 -3.35 -15.16 -30.73
C TRP A 53 -3.39 -15.56 -32.21
N ILE A 54 -3.65 -16.84 -32.46
CA ILE A 54 -3.63 -17.41 -33.81
C ILE A 54 -5.07 -17.51 -34.30
N PHE A 55 -5.51 -16.55 -35.10
CA PHE A 55 -6.85 -16.58 -35.71
C PHE A 55 -6.91 -17.67 -36.77
N TRP A 56 -7.63 -18.75 -36.47
CA TRP A 56 -7.91 -19.82 -37.42
C TRP A 56 -9.39 -19.88 -37.83
N GLU A 57 -10.29 -19.28 -37.04
CA GLU A 57 -11.71 -19.19 -37.32
C GLU A 57 -11.97 -17.91 -38.13
N PRO A 58 -12.76 -17.96 -39.21
CA PRO A 58 -13.02 -16.80 -40.06
C PRO A 58 -13.59 -15.60 -39.29
N GLU A 59 -14.45 -15.85 -38.30
CA GLU A 59 -15.12 -14.80 -37.53
C GLU A 59 -14.27 -14.25 -36.37
N ALA A 60 -13.10 -14.84 -36.09
CA ALA A 60 -12.26 -14.42 -34.95
C ALA A 60 -11.78 -12.97 -35.08
N SER A 61 -11.46 -12.54 -36.31
CA SER A 61 -11.01 -11.17 -36.57
C SER A 61 -12.12 -10.15 -36.32
N ASP A 62 -13.34 -10.43 -36.78
CA ASP A 62 -14.48 -9.53 -36.61
C ASP A 62 -14.86 -9.42 -35.13
N LYS A 63 -14.92 -10.57 -34.43
CA LYS A 63 -15.13 -10.58 -32.98
C LYS A 63 -14.04 -9.81 -32.24
N PHE A 64 -12.77 -9.96 -32.63
CA PHE A 64 -11.68 -9.18 -32.01
C PHE A 64 -11.89 -7.67 -32.14
N ILE A 65 -12.34 -7.21 -33.30
CA ILE A 65 -12.66 -5.79 -33.50
C ILE A 65 -13.82 -5.36 -32.60
N ASP A 66 -14.89 -6.15 -32.53
CA ASP A 66 -16.08 -5.84 -31.72
C ASP A 66 -15.76 -5.73 -30.21
N TYR A 67 -14.87 -6.59 -29.72
CA TYR A 67 -14.50 -6.67 -28.30
C TYR A 67 -13.18 -5.97 -27.96
N TYR A 68 -12.55 -5.29 -28.94
CA TYR A 68 -11.23 -4.68 -28.78
C TYR A 68 -11.14 -3.77 -27.54
N SER A 69 -12.15 -2.90 -27.37
CA SER A 69 -12.20 -1.97 -26.24
C SER A 69 -12.28 -2.67 -24.88
N ASN A 70 -13.05 -3.76 -24.79
CA ASN A 70 -13.18 -4.57 -23.57
C ASN A 70 -11.84 -5.21 -23.20
N PHE A 71 -11.13 -5.78 -24.17
CA PHE A 71 -9.81 -6.36 -23.92
C PHE A 71 -8.75 -5.33 -23.57
N ILE A 72 -8.77 -4.14 -24.18
CA ILE A 72 -7.89 -3.04 -23.79
C ILE A 72 -8.09 -2.66 -22.31
N ASN A 73 -9.34 -2.53 -21.87
CA ASN A 73 -9.65 -2.25 -20.47
C ASN A 73 -9.17 -3.38 -19.56
N LEU A 74 -9.50 -4.62 -19.92
CA LEU A 74 -9.14 -5.83 -19.17
C LEU A 74 -7.62 -5.90 -18.95
N PHE A 75 -6.84 -5.80 -20.02
CA PHE A 75 -5.38 -5.85 -19.94
C PHE A 75 -4.77 -4.59 -19.30
N CYS A 76 -5.43 -3.43 -19.41
CA CYS A 76 -5.03 -2.24 -18.68
C CYS A 76 -5.11 -2.44 -17.17
N TYR A 77 -6.23 -2.99 -16.66
CA TYR A 77 -6.38 -3.28 -15.23
C TYR A 77 -5.37 -4.31 -14.74
N ARG A 78 -5.13 -5.37 -15.53
CA ARG A 78 -4.07 -6.35 -15.27
C ARG A 78 -2.69 -5.70 -15.14
N ASN A 79 -2.32 -4.85 -16.09
CA ASN A 79 -1.03 -4.15 -16.07
C ASN A 79 -0.91 -3.18 -14.87
N LYS A 80 -2.01 -2.53 -14.45
CA LYS A 80 -2.02 -1.70 -13.24
C LYS A 80 -1.77 -2.51 -11.97
N VAL A 81 -2.39 -3.68 -11.85
CA VAL A 81 -2.13 -4.61 -10.73
C VAL A 81 -0.66 -5.00 -10.69
N ILE A 82 -0.11 -5.46 -11.82
CA ILE A 82 1.27 -5.96 -11.87
C ILE A 82 2.27 -4.83 -11.61
N ARG A 83 2.03 -3.64 -12.17
CA ARG A 83 2.87 -2.47 -11.92
C ARG A 83 2.83 -2.05 -10.46
N ALA A 84 1.66 -2.05 -9.83
CA ALA A 84 1.54 -1.75 -8.40
C ALA A 84 2.29 -2.76 -7.55
N TYR A 85 2.24 -4.06 -7.92
CA TYR A 85 3.02 -5.08 -7.22
C TYR A 85 4.53 -4.89 -7.39
N GLN A 86 5.02 -4.59 -8.60
CA GLN A 86 6.44 -4.27 -8.83
C GLN A 86 6.91 -3.08 -7.98
N LEU A 87 6.20 -1.96 -8.03
CA LEU A 87 6.54 -0.77 -7.23
C LEU A 87 6.52 -1.06 -5.73
N ASN A 88 5.58 -1.90 -5.30
CA ASN A 88 5.54 -2.36 -3.93
C ASN A 88 6.78 -3.20 -3.55
N ARG A 89 7.26 -4.07 -4.45
CA ARG A 89 8.50 -4.84 -4.22
C ARG A 89 9.73 -3.92 -4.15
N ASP A 90 9.77 -2.83 -4.92
CA ASP A 90 10.83 -1.82 -4.83
C ASP A 90 10.80 -1.12 -3.46
N VAL A 91 9.62 -0.69 -3.01
CA VAL A 91 9.44 -0.06 -1.68
C VAL A 91 9.77 -1.03 -0.54
N TYR A 92 9.42 -2.31 -0.69
CA TYR A 92 9.76 -3.35 0.29
C TYR A 92 11.27 -3.39 0.56
N GLN A 93 12.11 -3.32 -0.48
CA GLN A 93 13.57 -3.34 -0.30
C GLN A 93 14.03 -2.12 0.49
N VAL A 94 13.50 -0.94 0.17
CA VAL A 94 13.83 0.30 0.91
C VAL A 94 13.43 0.20 2.38
N ILE A 95 12.25 -0.35 2.69
CA ILE A 95 11.79 -0.53 4.07
C ILE A 95 12.66 -1.53 4.81
N LYS A 96 13.06 -2.62 4.16
CA LYS A 96 13.93 -3.63 4.75
C LYS A 96 15.26 -3.01 5.19
N ASP A 97 15.88 -2.20 4.34
CA ASP A 97 17.13 -1.50 4.66
C ASP A 97 16.95 -0.50 5.81
N HIS A 98 15.84 0.24 5.81
CA HIS A 98 15.50 1.16 6.90
C HIS A 98 15.27 0.42 8.22
N TYR A 99 14.53 -0.70 8.18
CA TYR A 99 14.25 -1.53 9.34
C TYR A 99 15.54 -2.09 9.96
N GLN A 100 16.46 -2.62 9.15
CA GLN A 100 17.77 -3.08 9.62
C GLN A 100 18.60 -1.96 10.25
N THR A 101 18.57 -0.76 9.64
CA THR A 101 19.24 0.43 10.19
C THR A 101 18.66 0.83 11.56
N ILE A 102 17.34 0.72 11.72
CA ILE A 102 16.65 1.01 12.98
C ILE A 102 17.02 -0.01 14.05
N GLU A 103 17.01 -1.31 13.74
CA GLU A 103 17.40 -2.37 14.68
C GLU A 103 18.85 -2.18 15.14
N GLN A 104 19.79 -1.95 14.22
CA GLN A 104 21.19 -1.69 14.55
C GLN A 104 21.36 -0.48 15.46
N TYR A 105 20.68 0.63 15.15
CA TYR A 105 20.72 1.82 15.99
C TYR A 105 20.20 1.53 17.41
N PHE A 106 19.16 0.70 17.53
CA PHE A 106 18.62 0.26 18.80
C PHE A 106 19.63 -0.57 19.60
N ASP A 107 20.21 -1.59 18.97
CA ASP A 107 21.14 -2.51 19.60
C ASP A 107 22.43 -1.79 20.05
N GLU A 108 22.95 -0.88 19.22
CA GLU A 108 24.19 -0.15 19.53
C GLU A 108 23.99 0.99 20.53
N THR A 109 22.89 1.74 20.41
CA THR A 109 22.70 2.99 21.17
C THR A 109 21.90 2.77 22.44
N PHE A 110 20.77 2.07 22.35
CA PHE A 110 19.82 1.95 23.47
C PHE A 110 20.17 0.83 24.43
N GLN A 111 20.65 -0.33 23.95
CA GLN A 111 21.04 -1.41 24.87
C GLN A 111 22.26 -1.02 25.73
N ASN A 112 23.15 -0.20 25.18
CA ASN A 112 24.37 0.25 25.86
C ASN A 112 24.17 1.50 26.72
N TRP A 113 22.93 1.89 26.99
CA TRP A 113 22.67 3.05 27.83
C TRP A 113 23.13 2.84 29.27
N PRO A 114 23.90 3.78 29.84
CA PRO A 114 24.32 3.68 31.22
C PRO A 114 23.07 3.62 32.10
N ALA A 115 23.02 2.75 33.10
CA ALA A 115 21.87 2.67 34.02
C ALA A 115 21.89 3.76 35.12
N SER A 116 22.83 4.73 35.04
CA SER A 116 23.02 5.74 36.07
C SER A 116 21.82 6.68 36.20
N GLN A 117 21.54 7.08 37.45
CA GLN A 117 20.41 7.94 37.80
C GLN A 117 20.52 9.36 37.23
N SER A 118 21.72 9.96 37.21
CA SER A 118 21.93 11.31 36.67
C SER A 118 22.78 11.29 35.41
N LEU A 119 22.34 11.98 34.36
CA LEU A 119 23.07 12.12 33.10
C LEU A 119 24.13 13.22 33.19
N SER A 120 25.21 13.16 32.44
CA SER A 120 26.06 14.33 32.20
C SER A 120 25.38 15.30 31.21
N GLN A 121 25.80 16.56 31.19
CA GLN A 121 25.30 17.53 30.20
C GLN A 121 25.58 17.09 28.75
N ALA A 122 26.70 16.38 28.53
CA ALA A 122 27.04 15.82 27.23
C ALA A 122 26.08 14.70 26.81
N GLU A 123 25.73 13.79 27.73
CA GLU A 123 24.74 12.75 27.50
C GLU A 123 23.34 13.33 27.25
N LEU A 124 22.95 14.36 28.01
CA LEU A 124 21.67 15.05 27.81
C LEU A 124 21.59 15.73 26.42
N ASN A 125 22.69 16.32 25.94
CA ASN A 125 22.74 16.91 24.60
C ASN A 125 22.67 15.84 23.52
N LYS A 126 23.40 14.73 23.70
CA LYS A 126 23.33 13.57 22.80
C LYS A 126 21.90 13.03 22.70
N PHE A 127 21.17 12.91 23.81
CA PHE A 127 19.76 12.49 23.77
C PHE A 127 18.85 13.40 22.98
N LYS A 128 19.07 14.71 23.05
CA LYS A 128 18.27 15.65 22.25
C LYS A 128 18.53 15.50 20.76
N GLU A 129 19.77 15.17 20.37
CA GLU A 129 20.11 14.86 18.98
C GLU A 129 19.52 13.52 18.53
N ASP A 130 19.63 12.49 19.38
CA ASP A 130 19.05 11.17 19.16
C ASP A 130 17.52 11.25 18.97
N ILE A 131 16.80 12.01 19.81
CA ILE A 131 15.35 12.24 19.63
C ILE A 131 15.03 12.79 18.25
N LYS A 132 15.78 13.79 17.78
CA LYS A 132 15.54 14.41 16.46
C LYS A 132 15.77 13.39 15.35
N SER A 133 16.88 12.64 15.42
CA SER A 133 17.24 11.61 14.45
C SER A 133 16.20 10.49 14.38
N VAL A 134 15.82 9.93 15.53
CA VAL A 134 14.81 8.86 15.62
C VAL A 134 13.44 9.35 15.16
N SER A 135 13.04 10.57 15.52
CA SER A 135 11.75 11.14 15.09
C SER A 135 11.68 11.27 13.57
N GLN A 136 12.75 11.72 12.92
CA GLN A 136 12.81 11.82 11.46
C GLN A 136 12.73 10.43 10.81
N LYS A 137 13.52 9.47 11.29
CA LYS A 137 13.51 8.08 10.80
C LYS A 137 12.13 7.44 10.95
N ALA A 138 11.43 7.71 12.05
CA ALA A 138 10.10 7.18 12.30
C ALA A 138 9.04 7.75 11.34
N LEU A 139 9.12 9.05 11.02
CA LEU A 139 8.27 9.66 9.99
C LEU A 139 8.52 9.04 8.61
N ASP A 140 9.77 8.87 8.21
CA ASP A 140 10.11 8.29 6.91
C ASP A 140 9.69 6.82 6.83
N TYR A 141 9.90 6.05 7.90
CA TYR A 141 9.43 4.67 8.00
C TYR A 141 7.91 4.55 7.86
N SER A 142 7.16 5.42 8.55
CA SER A 142 5.69 5.46 8.45
C SER A 142 5.21 5.79 7.04
N ARG A 143 5.89 6.70 6.32
CA ARG A 143 5.56 7.01 4.92
C ARG A 143 5.75 5.79 4.03
N LEU A 144 6.86 5.08 4.17
CA LEU A 144 7.13 3.88 3.38
C LEU A 144 6.08 2.78 3.64
N LEU A 145 5.70 2.55 4.90
CA LEU A 145 4.63 1.60 5.23
C LEU A 145 3.29 1.98 4.62
N ARG A 146 2.95 3.27 4.64
CA ARG A 146 1.75 3.78 3.98
C ARG A 146 1.82 3.57 2.47
N ASP A 147 2.98 3.73 1.86
CA ASP A 147 3.17 3.50 0.42
C ASP A 147 2.99 2.01 0.06
N LEU A 148 3.49 1.07 0.90
CA LEU A 148 3.19 -0.36 0.72
C LEU A 148 1.69 -0.63 0.70
N ASP A 149 0.96 -0.05 1.66
CA ASP A 149 -0.49 -0.22 1.76
C ASP A 149 -1.22 0.43 0.58
N HIS A 150 -0.77 1.60 0.12
CA HIS A 150 -1.32 2.25 -1.06
C HIS A 150 -1.28 1.34 -2.29
N TYR A 151 -0.20 0.60 -2.50
CA TYR A 151 -0.12 -0.36 -3.60
C TYR A 151 -1.02 -1.59 -3.39
N ARG A 152 -1.21 -2.07 -2.15
CA ARG A 152 -2.21 -3.12 -1.83
C ARG A 152 -3.62 -2.68 -2.24
N LEU A 153 -4.00 -1.45 -1.90
CA LEU A 153 -5.29 -0.87 -2.30
C LEU A 153 -5.41 -0.73 -3.82
N THR A 154 -4.34 -0.28 -4.49
CA THR A 154 -4.30 -0.19 -5.96
C THR A 154 -4.52 -1.55 -6.63
N ILE A 155 -3.89 -2.61 -6.10
CA ILE A 155 -4.10 -3.98 -6.57
C ILE A 155 -5.55 -4.40 -6.37
N THR A 156 -6.12 -4.15 -5.19
CA THR A 156 -7.51 -4.50 -4.86
C THR A 156 -8.50 -3.85 -5.82
N ILE A 157 -8.36 -2.54 -6.05
CA ILE A 157 -9.25 -1.77 -6.93
C ILE A 157 -9.17 -2.29 -8.37
N ASN A 158 -7.96 -2.51 -8.88
CA ASN A 158 -7.80 -2.93 -10.27
C ASN A 158 -8.13 -4.42 -10.48
N ALA A 159 -7.98 -5.28 -9.47
CA ALA A 159 -8.46 -6.66 -9.51
C ALA A 159 -9.99 -6.71 -9.61
N GLU A 160 -10.71 -5.87 -8.85
CA GLU A 160 -12.17 -5.79 -8.97
C GLU A 160 -12.64 -5.16 -10.29
N ASN A 161 -11.89 -4.19 -10.83
CA ASN A 161 -12.16 -3.66 -12.17
C ASN A 161 -11.93 -4.72 -13.26
N TYR A 162 -10.84 -5.47 -13.18
CA TYR A 162 -10.55 -6.61 -14.06
C TYR A 162 -11.68 -7.64 -14.01
N LYS A 163 -12.12 -8.01 -12.80
CA LYS A 163 -13.22 -8.95 -12.58
C LYS A 163 -14.54 -8.49 -13.18
N ARG A 164 -14.86 -7.20 -13.08
CA ARG A 164 -16.07 -6.63 -13.68
C ARG A 164 -16.00 -6.70 -15.20
N GLU A 165 -14.89 -6.25 -15.77
CA GLU A 165 -14.69 -6.28 -17.23
C GLU A 165 -14.74 -7.73 -17.76
N LEU A 166 -14.12 -8.68 -17.06
CA LEU A 166 -14.17 -10.09 -17.43
C LEU A 166 -15.58 -10.67 -17.38
N ARG A 167 -16.38 -10.31 -16.37
CA ARG A 167 -17.80 -10.70 -16.30
C ARG A 167 -18.62 -10.11 -17.45
N ASP A 168 -18.37 -8.86 -17.80
CA ASP A 168 -19.05 -8.20 -18.91
C ASP A 168 -18.70 -8.86 -20.25
N ILE A 169 -17.43 -9.25 -20.45
CA ILE A 169 -16.98 -10.03 -21.61
C ILE A 169 -17.65 -11.42 -21.61
N SER A 170 -17.59 -12.15 -20.49
CA SER A 170 -18.18 -13.49 -20.35
C SER A 170 -19.68 -13.49 -20.64
N GLY A 171 -20.42 -12.47 -20.18
CA GLY A 171 -21.86 -12.34 -20.45
C GLY A 171 -22.19 -12.12 -21.93
N LYS A 172 -21.27 -11.53 -22.70
CA LYS A 172 -21.41 -11.33 -24.15
C LYS A 172 -20.88 -12.50 -24.97
N LEU A 173 -20.00 -13.31 -24.39
CA LEU A 173 -19.36 -14.48 -25.02
C LEU A 173 -19.68 -15.77 -24.25
N PRO A 174 -20.96 -16.19 -24.16
CA PRO A 174 -21.36 -17.31 -23.32
C PRO A 174 -20.87 -18.68 -23.81
N GLN A 175 -20.31 -18.76 -25.02
CA GLN A 175 -19.80 -20.00 -25.63
C GLN A 175 -18.27 -20.12 -25.52
N ASP A 176 -17.56 -19.05 -25.16
CA ASP A 176 -16.12 -19.04 -25.03
C ASP A 176 -15.71 -19.38 -23.59
N ASP A 177 -14.72 -20.27 -23.43
CA ASP A 177 -14.13 -20.57 -22.13
C ASP A 177 -13.06 -19.53 -21.75
N LEU A 178 -13.43 -18.61 -20.87
CA LEU A 178 -12.54 -17.55 -20.40
C LEU A 178 -11.79 -17.91 -19.10
N SER A 179 -11.79 -19.18 -18.70
CA SER A 179 -11.17 -19.63 -17.45
C SER A 179 -9.68 -19.29 -17.37
N PHE A 180 -8.97 -19.28 -18.50
CA PHE A 180 -7.56 -18.87 -18.53
C PHE A 180 -7.37 -17.41 -18.09
N LEU A 181 -8.31 -16.50 -18.38
CA LEU A 181 -8.24 -15.11 -17.89
C LEU A 181 -8.53 -15.02 -16.38
N GLU A 182 -9.36 -15.92 -15.85
CA GLU A 182 -9.67 -15.97 -14.42
C GLU A 182 -8.48 -16.41 -13.56
N THR A 183 -7.49 -17.11 -14.12
CA THR A 183 -6.30 -17.55 -13.37
C THR A 183 -5.55 -16.38 -12.74
N PHE A 184 -5.61 -15.19 -13.37
CA PHE A 184 -4.99 -13.97 -12.86
C PHE A 184 -5.53 -13.52 -11.48
N PHE A 185 -6.72 -13.98 -11.08
CA PHE A 185 -7.22 -13.73 -9.72
C PHE A 185 -6.36 -14.40 -8.65
N ASN A 186 -5.73 -15.54 -8.97
CA ASN A 186 -4.79 -16.19 -8.05
C ASN A 186 -3.55 -15.32 -7.83
N ASP A 187 -3.00 -14.73 -8.91
CA ASP A 187 -1.89 -13.79 -8.79
C ASP A 187 -2.27 -12.56 -7.97
N CYS A 188 -3.44 -11.96 -8.25
CA CYS A 188 -3.97 -10.84 -7.47
C CYS A 188 -4.02 -11.16 -5.97
N ARG A 189 -4.55 -12.34 -5.62
CA ARG A 189 -4.66 -12.82 -4.23
C ARG A 189 -3.27 -12.99 -3.60
N LEU A 190 -2.37 -13.69 -4.28
CA LEU A 190 -1.01 -13.93 -3.78
C LEU A 190 -0.25 -12.61 -3.55
N PHE A 191 -0.40 -11.63 -4.44
CA PHE A 191 0.20 -10.32 -4.27
C PHE A 191 -0.33 -9.61 -3.03
N GLN A 192 -1.65 -9.62 -2.82
CA GLN A 192 -2.26 -9.01 -1.63
C GLN A 192 -1.83 -9.71 -0.34
N GLU A 193 -1.83 -11.05 -0.32
CA GLU A 193 -1.38 -11.85 0.83
C GLU A 193 0.09 -11.56 1.16
N GLN A 194 0.96 -11.46 0.16
CA GLN A 194 2.37 -11.10 0.38
C GLN A 194 2.51 -9.71 0.97
N ILE A 195 1.85 -8.69 0.41
CA ILE A 195 1.92 -7.32 0.92
C ILE A 195 1.36 -7.25 2.35
N GLN A 196 0.28 -7.97 2.62
CA GLN A 196 -0.32 -8.07 3.94
C GLN A 196 0.64 -8.66 4.97
N SER A 197 1.38 -9.72 4.59
CA SER A 197 2.41 -10.32 5.42
C SER A 197 3.55 -9.33 5.68
N ASP A 198 4.01 -8.62 4.65
CA ASP A 198 5.10 -7.65 4.77
C ASP A 198 4.72 -6.47 5.68
N LEU A 199 3.50 -5.94 5.54
CA LEU A 199 2.95 -4.92 6.44
C LEU A 199 2.88 -5.43 7.90
N GLY A 200 2.51 -6.69 8.11
CA GLY A 200 2.51 -7.31 9.43
C GLY A 200 3.92 -7.44 10.02
N TYR A 201 4.89 -7.87 9.20
CA TYR A 201 6.28 -7.99 9.61
C TYR A 201 6.89 -6.64 10.01
N PHE A 202 6.74 -5.63 9.15
CA PHE A 202 7.33 -4.32 9.37
C PHE A 202 6.56 -3.42 10.34
N GLY A 203 5.29 -3.74 10.62
CA GLY A 203 4.51 -3.04 11.66
C GLY A 203 5.20 -3.03 13.03
N ASN A 204 5.96 -4.08 13.35
CA ASN A 204 6.73 -4.17 14.60
C ASN A 204 7.86 -3.11 14.69
N GLY A 205 8.43 -2.69 13.55
CA GLY A 205 9.49 -1.67 13.52
C GLY A 205 9.01 -0.29 13.98
N THR A 206 7.76 0.06 13.66
CA THR A 206 7.15 1.30 14.17
C THR A 206 7.02 1.25 15.69
N ALA A 207 6.56 0.12 16.24
CA ALA A 207 6.42 -0.04 17.69
C ALA A 207 7.78 0.07 18.41
N LEU A 208 8.84 -0.50 17.84
CA LEU A 208 10.20 -0.34 18.37
C LEU A 208 10.61 1.14 18.41
N LEU A 209 10.45 1.87 17.30
CA LEU A 209 10.78 3.30 17.24
C LEU A 209 9.99 4.15 18.25
N GLU A 210 8.70 3.87 18.43
CA GLU A 210 7.87 4.55 19.43
C GLU A 210 8.33 4.24 20.87
N GLN A 211 8.70 3.00 21.14
CA GLN A 211 9.26 2.61 22.43
C GLN A 211 10.60 3.31 22.71
N ALA A 212 11.46 3.42 21.70
CA ALA A 212 12.72 4.18 21.78
C ALA A 212 12.44 5.64 22.14
N LEU A 213 11.58 6.30 21.37
CA LEU A 213 11.25 7.71 21.58
C LEU A 213 10.67 7.93 22.97
N SER A 214 9.81 7.03 23.44
CA SER A 214 9.22 7.09 24.79
C SER A 214 10.29 6.92 25.88
N ALA A 215 11.24 6.00 25.70
CA ALA A 215 12.34 5.79 26.63
C ALA A 215 13.31 6.99 26.67
N ILE A 216 13.68 7.58 25.52
CA ILE A 216 14.54 8.79 25.52
C ILE A 216 13.83 9.94 26.23
N ARG A 217 12.55 10.18 25.91
CA ARG A 217 11.75 11.25 26.52
C ARG A 217 11.67 11.12 28.03
N ALA A 218 11.25 9.95 28.53
CA ALA A 218 11.15 9.70 29.97
C ALA A 218 12.47 9.97 30.69
N ARG A 219 13.60 9.59 30.08
CA ARG A 219 14.91 9.79 30.67
C ARG A 219 15.36 11.25 30.69
N VAL A 220 15.15 11.98 29.59
CA VAL A 220 15.43 13.42 29.51
C VAL A 220 14.55 14.18 30.51
N ASP A 221 13.28 13.81 30.64
CA ASP A 221 12.33 14.47 31.55
C ASP A 221 12.70 14.25 33.02
N ILE A 222 13.12 13.04 33.42
CA ILE A 222 13.60 12.76 34.78
C ILE A 222 14.82 13.61 35.10
N ASP A 223 15.85 13.59 34.24
CA ASP A 223 17.09 14.31 34.50
C ASP A 223 16.91 15.83 34.47
N GLN A 224 16.03 16.35 33.61
CA GLN A 224 15.67 17.77 33.62
C GLN A 224 14.84 18.15 34.84
N ALA A 225 13.88 17.33 35.28
CA ALA A 225 13.09 17.60 36.48
C ALA A 225 13.94 17.59 37.76
N GLU A 226 14.99 16.76 37.83
CA GLU A 226 15.97 16.78 38.91
C GLU A 226 16.85 18.06 38.90
N ARG A 227 17.10 18.66 37.72
CA ARG A 227 17.94 19.87 37.58
C ARG A 227 17.17 21.20 37.61
N GLU A 228 15.99 21.28 37.00
CA GLU A 228 15.11 22.46 36.94
C GLU A 228 13.63 22.10 36.81
N LYS A 229 12.75 22.81 37.53
CA LYS A 229 11.28 22.70 37.41
C LYS A 229 10.77 23.20 36.03
N ARG A 230 10.88 22.40 34.96
CA ARG A 230 10.33 22.77 33.65
C ARG A 230 9.72 21.59 32.89
N LEU A 231 8.64 21.06 33.46
CA LEU A 231 7.89 19.88 32.99
C LEU A 231 7.06 20.14 31.70
N GLU A 232 6.68 21.39 31.40
CA GLU A 232 5.57 21.65 30.46
C GLU A 232 5.99 22.05 29.03
N ARG A 233 7.24 22.51 28.79
CA ARG A 233 7.59 23.17 27.52
C ARG A 233 8.08 22.23 26.42
N TRP A 234 8.51 21.02 26.74
CA TRP A 234 9.11 20.09 25.77
C TRP A 234 8.11 19.06 25.22
N ILE A 235 7.15 18.62 26.06
CA ILE A 235 6.08 17.67 25.72
C ILE A 235 5.19 18.18 24.57
N ALA A 236 5.01 19.49 24.46
CA ALA A 236 4.13 20.11 23.44
C ALA A 236 4.76 20.24 22.04
N LEU A 237 6.09 20.14 21.89
CA LEU A 237 6.79 20.47 20.64
C LEU A 237 7.08 19.27 19.73
N VAL A 238 6.91 18.04 20.23
CA VAL A 238 7.15 16.79 19.45
C VAL A 238 5.98 15.81 19.63
N GLY A 239 4.76 16.34 19.61
CA GLY A 239 3.53 15.56 19.61
C GLY A 239 3.05 15.29 18.19
N THR A 240 3.47 14.18 17.59
CA THR A 240 2.79 13.60 16.41
C THR A 240 2.82 12.08 16.54
N GLY A 241 1.63 11.50 16.78
CA GLY A 241 1.42 10.06 16.79
C GLY A 241 1.56 9.49 15.39
N LEU A 242 2.39 8.47 15.23
CA LEU A 242 2.51 7.70 13.99
C LEU A 242 1.39 6.65 13.98
N ALA A 243 0.19 7.07 13.59
CA ALA A 243 -0.90 6.14 13.38
C ALA A 243 -0.65 5.33 12.09
N VAL A 244 0.08 4.22 12.19
CA VAL A 244 0.10 3.20 11.13
C VAL A 244 -1.03 2.24 11.43
N SER A 245 -2.12 2.34 10.68
CA SER A 245 -3.23 1.39 10.74
C SER A 245 -2.72 0.00 10.37
N GLY A 246 -2.44 -0.82 11.39
CA GLY A 246 -2.23 -2.25 11.24
C GLY A 246 -3.52 -2.90 10.77
N ILE A 247 -3.78 -2.86 9.47
CA ILE A 247 -4.85 -3.66 8.88
C ILE A 247 -4.24 -5.04 8.67
N SER A 248 -4.23 -5.88 9.71
CA SER A 248 -4.27 -7.33 9.56
C SER A 248 -5.71 -7.78 9.78
N SER A 249 -6.19 -8.63 8.90
CA SER A 249 -7.56 -9.17 8.88
C SER A 249 -8.00 -9.62 10.28
N GLN A 250 -9.17 -9.14 10.71
CA GLN A 250 -9.88 -9.42 11.98
C GLN A 250 -9.55 -8.49 13.16
N THR A 251 -10.07 -7.26 13.11
CA THR A 251 -10.91 -6.62 14.15
C THR A 251 -11.10 -5.14 13.78
N ALA A 252 -12.27 -4.59 14.12
CA ALA A 252 -12.60 -3.19 13.88
C ALA A 252 -11.63 -2.27 14.66
N GLY A 253 -10.62 -1.72 13.97
CA GLY A 253 -9.74 -0.69 14.51
C GLY A 253 -10.47 0.65 14.51
N LYS A 254 -10.69 1.23 15.69
CA LYS A 254 -11.28 2.56 15.87
C LYS A 254 -10.30 3.64 15.34
N PRO A 255 -10.78 4.69 14.66
CA PRO A 255 -9.99 5.88 14.41
C PRO A 255 -9.82 6.67 15.72
N VAL A 256 -8.59 7.14 15.99
CA VAL A 256 -8.33 8.12 17.05
C VAL A 256 -8.27 9.51 16.40
N GLU A 257 -9.10 10.43 16.91
CA GLU A 257 -9.17 11.84 16.51
C GLU A 257 -8.09 12.72 17.18
N SER A 258 -7.79 13.81 16.48
CA SER A 258 -7.16 15.09 16.91
C SER A 258 -5.62 15.07 17.11
N ILE A 259 -4.84 16.11 16.78
CA ILE A 259 -5.07 17.56 16.87
C ILE A 259 -4.23 18.29 15.78
N ILE A 260 -4.87 19.06 14.88
CA ILE A 260 -4.27 20.25 14.24
C ILE A 260 -5.38 21.30 14.11
N ASP A 261 -5.20 22.47 14.72
CA ASP A 261 -6.04 23.68 14.54
C ASP A 261 -5.34 24.61 13.50
N PRO A 262 -6.03 25.51 12.77
CA PRO A 262 -6.06 25.47 11.32
C PRO A 262 -5.66 26.83 10.76
N LYS A 263 -4.38 27.06 10.49
CA LYS A 263 -3.95 28.28 9.78
C LYS A 263 -2.72 28.01 8.94
N GLU A 264 -2.93 27.40 7.78
CA GLU A 264 -2.06 27.64 6.64
C GLU A 264 -2.84 27.43 5.35
N SER A 265 -3.12 28.54 4.65
CA SER A 265 -3.74 28.54 3.34
C SER A 265 -2.73 28.02 2.32
N LEU A 266 -2.96 26.83 1.79
CA LEU A 266 -2.25 26.30 0.63
C LEU A 266 -2.84 26.93 -0.63
N ASP A 267 -2.15 27.92 -1.17
CA ASP A 267 -2.38 28.40 -2.54
C ASP A 267 -1.81 27.34 -3.50
N CYS A 268 -2.68 26.70 -4.29
CA CYS A 268 -2.28 25.77 -5.34
C CYS A 268 -2.27 26.49 -6.69
N PRO A 269 -1.22 26.35 -7.53
CA PRO A 269 -1.23 26.90 -8.87
C PRO A 269 -2.20 26.11 -9.76
N SER A 270 -2.99 26.85 -10.53
CA SER A 270 -4.02 26.34 -11.42
C SER A 270 -3.46 25.86 -12.76
N SER A 271 -3.61 24.56 -13.06
CA SER A 271 -3.89 24.10 -14.43
C SER A 271 -4.44 22.67 -14.48
N GLY A 272 -5.77 22.60 -14.65
CA GLY A 272 -6.46 21.64 -15.52
C GLY A 272 -6.62 20.19 -15.07
N VAL A 273 -7.58 19.91 -14.17
CA VAL A 273 -8.02 18.52 -13.90
C VAL A 273 -9.54 18.44 -13.72
N THR A 274 -10.26 17.96 -14.73
CA THR A 274 -11.56 17.27 -14.58
C THR A 274 -11.74 16.33 -15.77
N PRO A 275 -12.10 15.05 -15.55
CA PRO A 275 -13.25 14.65 -14.73
C PRO A 275 -12.98 13.50 -13.72
N CYS A 276 -12.03 13.65 -12.78
CA CYS A 276 -11.88 12.73 -11.63
C CYS A 276 -12.64 13.18 -10.36
N LEU A 277 -13.22 14.39 -10.35
CA LEU A 277 -13.73 15.01 -9.11
C LEU A 277 -15.14 14.57 -8.69
N THR A 278 -15.94 13.94 -9.56
CA THR A 278 -17.31 13.56 -9.20
C THR A 278 -17.37 12.38 -8.23
N TYR A 279 -16.38 11.48 -8.24
CA TYR A 279 -16.30 10.35 -7.29
C TYR A 279 -15.74 10.73 -5.92
N SER A 280 -14.98 11.83 -5.81
CA SER A 280 -14.36 12.25 -4.55
C SER A 280 -15.35 12.98 -3.63
N VAL A 281 -16.22 13.83 -4.17
CA VAL A 281 -17.12 14.67 -3.35
C VAL A 281 -18.16 13.84 -2.61
N VAL A 282 -18.76 12.82 -3.25
CA VAL A 282 -19.74 11.93 -2.59
C VAL A 282 -19.08 11.10 -1.49
N PHE A 283 -17.84 10.65 -1.73
CA PHE A 283 -17.06 9.89 -0.74
C PHE A 283 -16.69 10.75 0.47
N VAL A 284 -16.24 12.00 0.24
CA VAL A 284 -15.93 12.96 1.32
C VAL A 284 -17.19 13.34 2.10
N LEU A 285 -18.30 13.62 1.43
CA LEU A 285 -19.57 13.95 2.10
C LEU A 285 -20.11 12.78 2.94
N PHE A 286 -19.96 11.55 2.46
CA PHE A 286 -20.31 10.35 3.23
C PHE A 286 -19.48 10.24 4.51
N HIS A 287 -18.17 10.48 4.45
CA HIS A 287 -17.30 10.40 5.63
C HIS A 287 -17.54 11.55 6.62
N VAL A 288 -17.83 12.76 6.13
CA VAL A 288 -18.21 13.90 6.98
C VAL A 288 -19.53 13.63 7.71
N ALA A 289 -20.52 13.07 7.02
CA ALA A 289 -21.81 12.73 7.63
C ALA A 289 -21.68 11.65 8.72
N VAL A 290 -20.87 10.61 8.47
CA VAL A 290 -20.58 9.56 9.46
C VAL A 290 -19.86 10.14 10.69
N GLY A 291 -18.90 11.05 10.48
CA GLY A 291 -18.21 11.75 11.58
C GLY A 291 -19.16 12.58 12.46
N ALA A 292 -20.08 13.34 11.85
CA ALA A 292 -21.06 14.13 12.58
C ALA A 292 -22.02 13.27 13.42
N ILE A 293 -22.47 12.12 12.89
CA ILE A 293 -23.33 11.19 13.62
C ILE A 293 -22.60 10.56 14.81
N ALA A 294 -21.34 10.15 14.62
CA ALA A 294 -20.52 9.60 15.69
C ALA A 294 -20.30 10.61 16.83
N ALA A 295 -20.01 11.88 16.50
CA ALA A 295 -19.84 12.94 17.48
C ALA A 295 -21.12 13.21 18.30
N LEU A 296 -22.30 13.16 17.67
CA LEU A 296 -23.59 13.31 18.37
C LEU A 296 -23.87 12.16 19.33
N ILE A 297 -23.55 10.92 18.93
CA ILE A 297 -23.69 9.74 19.80
C ILE A 297 -22.72 9.84 20.99
N LEU A 298 -21.47 10.23 20.76
CA LEU A 298 -20.47 10.37 21.82
C LEU A 298 -20.86 11.46 22.83
N ASN A 299 -21.34 12.60 22.33
CA ASN A 299 -21.83 13.70 23.17
C ASN A 299 -23.06 13.28 24.00
N GLY A 300 -23.95 12.46 23.42
CA GLY A 300 -25.08 11.86 24.15
C GLY A 300 -24.63 10.93 25.29
N ILE A 301 -23.63 10.09 25.05
CA ILE A 301 -23.06 9.16 26.05
C ILE A 301 -22.36 9.92 27.18
N ILE A 302 -21.58 10.96 26.85
CA ILE A 302 -20.87 11.80 27.84
C ILE A 302 -21.87 12.54 28.73
N ASN A 303 -22.91 13.15 28.15
CA ASN A 303 -23.94 13.84 28.92
C ASN A 303 -24.78 12.88 29.78
N TRP A 304 -25.04 11.66 29.31
CA TRP A 304 -25.73 10.63 30.09
C TRP A 304 -24.90 10.16 31.29
N ARG A 305 -23.59 9.93 31.10
CA ARG A 305 -22.67 9.57 32.20
C ARG A 305 -22.50 10.71 33.21
N SER A 306 -22.37 11.95 32.75
CA SER A 306 -22.25 13.13 33.61
C SER A 306 -23.47 13.30 34.54
N LYS A 307 -24.68 13.08 34.00
CA LYS A 307 -25.94 13.16 34.79
C LYS A 307 -26.13 12.01 35.79
N ASN A 308 -25.53 10.84 35.54
CA ASN A 308 -25.62 9.69 36.45
C ASN A 308 -24.49 9.65 37.50
N LEU A 309 -23.47 10.50 37.37
CA LEU A 309 -22.39 10.67 38.36
C LEU A 309 -22.65 11.82 39.35
N THR A 310 -23.72 12.59 39.15
CA THR A 310 -24.13 13.73 39.99
C THR A 310 -25.44 13.47 40.76
N LYS A 311 -25.87 12.22 40.83
CA LYS A 311 -26.90 11.72 41.76
C LYS A 311 -26.27 10.75 42.74
#